data_AF-A0A9D9GAE6-F1
#
_entry.id   AF-A0A9D9GAE6-F1
#
_cell.length_a   1.000
_cell.length_b   1.000
_cell.length_c   1.000
_cell.angle_alpha   90.00
_cell.angle_beta   90.00
_cell.angle_gamma   90.00
#
_symmetry.space_group_name_H-M   'P 1'
#
loop_
_entity.id
_entity.type
_entity.pdbx_description
1 polymer ?
#
loop_
_entity_poly.entity_id
_entity_poly.type
_entity_poly.pdbx_seq_one_letter_code
_entity_poly.pdbx_strand_id
1 'polypeptide(L)'
;MKKHLLLGIFVLSALCLSAENAEKETAVVQIESLKKTAVESARFEILANDRMAFKLDKFTGDVYQLISRGLFSPYNWVLMERNLGGLNDLVHDNEINYQLFMHEENGSFIFLMNVHTGATWTLGRGGVNKPYAWEPIVDIQNINE
;
A
#
# COMPACT_ATOMS: atom_id res chain seq x y z
N MET A 1 -0.54 -79.28 27.85
CA MET A 1 0.72 -78.73 28.44
C MET A 1 1.19 -77.56 27.60
N LYS A 2 1.62 -76.46 28.27
CA LYS A 2 2.08 -75.15 27.76
C LYS A 2 0.92 -74.22 27.32
N LYS A 3 0.32 -73.42 28.19
CA LYS A 3 0.76 -72.18 28.90
C LYS A 3 0.89 -70.94 28.00
N HIS A 4 -0.14 -70.09 28.10
CA HIS A 4 -0.17 -68.62 28.12
C HIS A 4 0.78 -67.83 27.22
N LEU A 5 0.20 -67.17 26.21
CA LEU A 5 0.67 -65.87 25.73
C LEU A 5 -0.53 -65.11 25.14
N LEU A 6 -0.52 -63.78 25.25
CA LEU A 6 -1.53 -62.79 24.84
C LEU A 6 -2.53 -62.36 25.93
N LEU A 7 -1.97 -61.91 27.05
CA LEU A 7 -2.52 -60.81 27.82
C LEU A 7 -1.67 -59.58 27.49
N GLY A 8 -2.15 -58.70 26.61
CA GLY A 8 -1.37 -57.55 26.16
C GLY A 8 -2.05 -56.72 25.07
N ILE A 9 -3.38 -56.59 25.12
CA ILE A 9 -4.14 -55.65 24.27
C ILE A 9 -5.26 -55.06 25.12
N PHE A 10 -4.90 -54.39 26.20
CA PHE A 10 -5.76 -53.42 26.89
C PHE A 10 -4.79 -52.48 27.60
N VAL A 11 -5.09 -51.18 27.57
CA VAL A 11 -4.24 -50.07 28.03
C VAL A 11 -3.20 -49.57 27.01
N LEU A 12 -3.65 -49.22 25.81
CA LEU A 12 -3.05 -48.08 25.09
C LEU A 12 -4.07 -47.39 24.17
N SER A 13 -5.30 -47.20 24.64
CA SER A 13 -6.38 -46.56 23.89
C SER A 13 -7.08 -45.45 24.68
N ALA A 14 -6.33 -44.76 25.55
CA ALA A 14 -6.87 -43.65 26.36
C ALA A 14 -5.93 -42.43 26.46
N LEU A 15 -4.94 -42.34 25.58
CA LEU A 15 -4.02 -41.18 25.48
C LEU A 15 -3.80 -40.81 24.01
N CYS A 16 -4.88 -40.57 23.26
CA CYS A 16 -4.82 -39.81 22.02
C CYS A 16 -6.09 -38.96 21.87
N LEU A 17 -6.59 -38.43 22.99
CA LEU A 17 -7.69 -37.49 23.03
C LEU A 17 -7.21 -36.14 23.61
N SER A 18 -6.14 -35.56 23.06
CA SER A 18 -5.78 -34.16 23.37
C SER A 18 -4.66 -33.61 22.47
N ALA A 19 -4.85 -33.61 21.15
CA ALA A 19 -3.92 -32.86 20.27
C ALA A 19 -4.56 -32.30 18.99
N GLU A 20 -5.87 -32.44 18.78
CA GLU A 20 -6.50 -32.10 17.50
C GLU A 20 -7.05 -30.66 17.42
N ASN A 21 -6.81 -29.82 18.44
CA ASN A 21 -7.32 -28.44 18.46
C ASN A 21 -6.25 -27.45 18.94
N ALA A 22 -5.24 -27.15 18.12
CA ALA A 22 -4.39 -25.97 18.35
C ALA A 22 -3.61 -25.47 17.13
N GLU A 23 -3.67 -26.10 15.95
CA GLU A 23 -3.00 -25.56 14.75
C GLU A 23 -3.99 -24.80 13.89
N LYS A 24 -4.54 -23.72 14.46
CA LYS A 24 -4.99 -22.59 13.63
C LYS A 24 -3.72 -21.81 13.29
N GLU A 25 -3.01 -22.33 12.30
CA GLU A 25 -1.85 -21.71 11.68
C GLU A 25 -2.28 -20.30 11.25
N THR A 26 -1.89 -19.33 12.07
CA THR A 26 -2.05 -17.92 11.76
C THR A 26 -1.05 -17.68 10.65
N ALA A 27 -1.52 -17.68 9.40
CA ALA A 27 -0.73 -17.21 8.28
C ALA A 27 -0.34 -15.76 8.60
N VAL A 28 0.86 -15.60 9.15
CA VAL A 28 1.53 -14.31 9.26
C VAL A 28 1.85 -13.94 7.83
N VAL A 29 0.97 -13.16 7.21
CA VAL A 29 1.25 -12.49 5.94
C VAL A 29 2.52 -11.69 6.19
N GLN A 30 3.62 -12.19 5.66
CA GLN A 30 4.90 -11.50 5.64
C GLN A 30 4.77 -10.39 4.60
N ILE A 31 4.11 -9.29 4.98
CA ILE A 31 4.09 -8.07 4.17
C ILE A 31 5.53 -7.59 4.15
N GLU A 32 6.21 -7.68 3.00
CA GLU A 32 7.50 -7.03 2.81
C GLU A 32 7.35 -5.57 3.25
N SER A 33 8.11 -5.19 4.27
CA SER A 33 7.91 -3.91 4.94
C SER A 33 8.24 -2.79 3.98
N LEU A 34 7.21 -2.08 3.50
CA LEU A 34 7.37 -0.77 2.87
C LEU A 34 8.27 0.09 3.77
N LYS A 35 9.46 0.46 3.28
CA LYS A 35 10.38 1.33 4.02
C LYS A 35 9.90 2.78 3.91
N LYS A 36 8.96 3.15 4.77
CA LYS A 36 8.54 4.55 4.94
C LYS A 36 9.54 5.27 5.86
N THR A 37 10.45 6.05 5.30
CA THR A 37 11.21 7.06 6.07
C THR A 37 10.37 8.34 6.19
N ALA A 38 9.28 8.26 6.96
CA ALA A 38 8.46 9.44 7.24
C ALA A 38 8.98 10.15 8.49
N VAL A 39 9.76 11.21 8.29
CA VAL A 39 9.94 12.23 9.32
C VAL A 39 8.67 13.07 9.30
N GLU A 40 7.90 13.03 10.38
CA GLU A 40 6.57 13.62 10.47
C GLU A 40 6.57 15.10 10.04
N SER A 41 7.59 15.85 10.43
CA SER A 41 7.76 17.27 10.12
C SER A 41 8.51 17.60 8.81
N ALA A 42 9.03 16.61 8.08
CA ALA A 42 9.75 16.89 6.84
C ALA A 42 8.83 17.46 5.77
N ARG A 43 9.32 18.35 4.90
CA ARG A 43 8.53 18.87 3.76
C ARG A 43 8.26 17.81 2.70
N PHE A 44 9.25 16.95 2.45
CA PHE A 44 9.17 15.95 1.40
C PHE A 44 8.96 14.55 1.97
N GLU A 45 8.14 13.77 1.27
CA GLU A 45 7.95 12.34 1.50
C GLU A 45 8.43 11.56 0.27
N ILE A 46 9.09 10.42 0.48
CA ILE A 46 9.47 9.50 -0.60
C ILE A 46 8.71 8.19 -0.40
N LEU A 47 8.07 7.74 -1.47
CA LEU A 47 7.38 6.46 -1.54
C LEU A 47 7.96 5.69 -2.74
N ALA A 48 8.46 4.49 -2.50
CA ALA A 48 9.08 3.69 -3.55
C ALA A 48 8.80 2.20 -3.37
N ASN A 49 8.74 1.51 -4.50
CA ASN A 49 8.80 0.04 -4.60
C ASN A 49 9.76 -0.34 -5.74
N ASP A 50 9.81 -1.63 -6.07
CA ASP A 50 10.72 -2.16 -7.08
C ASP A 50 10.52 -1.59 -8.50
N ARG A 51 9.37 -0.97 -8.77
CA ARG A 51 9.01 -0.49 -10.12
C ARG A 51 9.06 1.03 -10.24
N MET A 52 8.86 1.75 -9.15
CA MET A 52 8.67 3.19 -9.20
C MET A 52 9.04 3.87 -7.88
N ALA A 53 9.46 5.12 -7.98
CA ALA A 53 9.69 5.99 -6.83
C ALA A 53 9.02 7.34 -7.06
N PHE A 54 8.38 7.84 -6.02
CA PHE A 54 7.71 9.12 -5.98
C PHE A 54 8.31 9.98 -4.87
N LYS A 55 8.31 11.28 -5.12
CA LYS A 55 8.63 12.31 -4.14
C LYS A 55 7.44 13.26 -4.07
N LEU A 56 6.86 13.43 -2.89
CA LEU A 56 5.75 14.35 -2.62
C LEU A 56 6.28 15.58 -1.88
N ASP A 57 5.91 16.78 -2.33
CA ASP A 57 5.90 17.97 -1.46
C ASP A 57 4.60 17.95 -0.66
N LYS A 58 4.67 17.66 0.65
CA LYS A 58 3.49 17.48 1.50
C LYS A 58 2.69 18.78 1.70
N PHE A 59 3.24 19.94 1.36
CA PHE A 59 2.60 21.24 1.59
C PHE A 59 1.81 21.66 0.35
N THR A 60 2.39 21.51 -0.84
CA THR A 60 1.74 21.90 -2.11
C THR A 60 0.96 20.75 -2.75
N GLY A 61 1.36 19.52 -2.44
CA GLY A 61 0.83 18.31 -3.06
C GLY A 61 1.40 18.02 -4.44
N ASP A 62 2.48 18.71 -4.83
CA ASP A 62 3.25 18.39 -6.04
C ASP A 62 3.91 17.02 -5.88
N VAL A 63 3.66 16.15 -6.85
CA VAL A 63 4.25 14.81 -6.89
C VAL A 63 5.21 14.70 -8.06
N TYR A 64 6.40 14.19 -7.79
CA TYR A 64 7.42 13.93 -8.79
C TYR A 64 7.66 12.42 -8.92
N GLN A 65 7.76 11.92 -10.15
CA GLN A 65 8.18 10.55 -10.43
C GLN A 65 9.67 10.51 -10.73
N LEU A 66 10.37 9.51 -10.20
CA LEU A 66 11.74 9.22 -10.61
C LEU A 66 11.72 8.47 -11.94
N ILE A 67 12.28 9.08 -13.00
CA ILE A 67 12.30 8.52 -14.35
C ILE A 67 13.75 8.42 -14.82
N SER A 68 14.10 7.31 -15.47
CA SER A 68 15.32 7.18 -16.27
C SER A 68 15.00 7.40 -17.75
N ARG A 69 15.81 8.20 -18.46
CA ARG A 69 15.66 8.42 -19.91
C ARG A 69 16.52 7.48 -20.76
N GLY A 70 16.95 6.35 -20.20
CA GLY A 70 17.71 5.31 -20.90
C GLY A 70 18.84 4.72 -20.05
N LEU A 71 19.44 3.62 -20.53
CA LEU A 71 20.45 2.83 -19.82
C LEU A 71 21.62 3.63 -19.22
N PHE A 72 21.99 4.75 -19.84
CA PHE A 72 23.11 5.58 -19.42
C PHE A 72 22.69 6.99 -18.97
N SER A 73 21.39 7.25 -18.83
CA SER A 73 20.88 8.55 -18.42
C SER A 73 20.69 8.57 -16.89
N PRO A 74 21.10 9.64 -16.19
CA PRO A 74 20.82 9.78 -14.78
C PRO A 74 19.31 9.79 -14.52
N TYR A 75 18.91 9.32 -13.34
CA TYR A 75 17.53 9.45 -12.88
C TYR A 75 17.19 10.92 -12.65
N ASN A 76 15.97 11.31 -13.02
CA ASN A 76 15.46 12.66 -12.82
C ASN A 76 14.08 12.62 -12.17
N TRP A 77 13.84 13.57 -11.26
CA TRP A 77 12.50 13.82 -10.72
C TRP A 77 11.70 14.64 -11.72
N VAL A 78 10.61 14.06 -12.24
CA VAL A 78 9.73 14.71 -13.20
C VAL A 78 8.40 15.00 -12.52
N LEU A 79 7.98 16.27 -12.53
CA LEU A 79 6.70 16.69 -11.98
C LEU A 79 5.56 15.98 -12.73
N MET A 80 4.67 15.35 -11.97
CA MET A 80 3.48 14.70 -12.46
C MET A 80 2.31 15.69 -12.49
N GLU A 81 1.44 15.50 -13.45
CA GLU A 81 0.22 16.30 -13.55
C GLU A 81 -0.82 15.79 -12.56
N ARG A 82 -1.46 16.71 -11.85
CA ARG A 82 -2.58 16.43 -10.96
C ARG A 82 -3.84 17.09 -11.49
N ASN A 83 -4.80 16.27 -11.87
CA ASN A 83 -6.09 16.73 -12.33
C ASN A 83 -6.95 17.11 -11.12
N LEU A 84 -7.29 18.39 -10.99
CA LEU A 84 -8.04 18.88 -9.84
C LEU A 84 -9.55 18.60 -9.91
N GLY A 85 -10.08 18.31 -11.11
CA GLY A 85 -11.42 17.74 -11.36
C GLY A 85 -12.58 18.10 -10.42
N GLY A 86 -12.71 19.36 -9.99
CA GLY A 86 -13.80 19.81 -9.11
C GLY A 86 -13.75 19.29 -7.67
N LEU A 87 -12.64 18.68 -7.23
CA LEU A 87 -12.46 18.28 -5.84
C LEU A 87 -12.22 19.49 -4.93
N ASN A 88 -12.68 19.41 -3.69
CA ASN A 88 -12.33 20.36 -2.65
C ASN A 88 -10.87 20.14 -2.21
N ASP A 89 -9.94 20.82 -2.86
CA ASP A 89 -8.50 20.74 -2.58
C ASP A 89 -8.02 21.97 -1.78
N LEU A 90 -8.64 22.19 -0.62
CA LEU A 90 -8.27 23.29 0.25
C LEU A 90 -6.86 23.06 0.81
N VAL A 91 -5.97 24.03 0.62
CA VAL A 91 -4.61 24.04 1.14
C VAL A 91 -4.51 25.00 2.32
N HIS A 92 -3.98 24.50 3.42
CA HIS A 92 -3.67 25.24 4.63
C HIS A 92 -2.20 25.67 4.61
N ASP A 93 -1.96 26.98 4.65
CA ASP A 93 -0.61 27.54 4.56
C ASP A 93 0.29 27.09 5.73
N ASN A 94 1.53 26.72 5.41
CA ASN A 94 2.53 26.23 6.37
C ASN A 94 2.15 24.94 7.12
N GLU A 95 1.17 24.19 6.61
CA GLU A 95 0.78 22.89 7.14
C GLU A 95 1.07 21.75 6.15
N ILE A 96 1.13 20.53 6.67
CA ILE A 96 1.16 19.32 5.85
C ILE A 96 -0.25 19.06 5.36
N ASN A 97 -0.44 19.19 4.05
CA ASN A 97 -1.73 19.07 3.41
C ASN A 97 -1.94 17.73 2.74
N TYR A 98 -0.87 17.03 2.36
CA TYR A 98 -0.97 15.83 1.54
C TYR A 98 -0.16 14.67 2.09
N GLN A 99 -0.63 13.47 1.79
CA GLN A 99 0.05 12.23 2.08
C GLN A 99 -0.05 11.27 0.88
N LEU A 100 1.02 10.51 0.63
CA LEU A 100 0.98 9.36 -0.28
C LEU A 100 0.70 8.07 0.50
N PHE A 101 -0.10 7.20 -0.10
CA PHE A 101 -0.37 5.86 0.39
C PHE A 101 -0.27 4.85 -0.75
N MET A 102 0.26 3.66 -0.49
CA MET A 102 0.33 2.57 -1.44
C MET A 102 -0.24 1.31 -0.81
N HIS A 103 -1.08 0.64 -1.58
CA HIS A 103 -1.66 -0.64 -1.24
C HIS A 103 -1.21 -1.65 -2.29
N GLU A 104 -0.50 -2.70 -1.87
CA GLU A 104 0.10 -3.67 -2.80
C GLU A 104 -0.69 -4.98 -2.94
N GLU A 105 -1.73 -5.18 -2.13
CA GLU A 105 -2.52 -6.42 -2.17
C GLU A 105 -3.46 -6.43 -3.39
N ASN A 106 -3.23 -7.39 -4.30
CA ASN A 106 -3.99 -7.62 -5.54
C ASN A 106 -3.93 -6.50 -6.61
N GLY A 107 -2.79 -5.81 -6.67
CA GLY A 107 -2.51 -4.73 -7.62
C GLY A 107 -2.00 -3.51 -6.86
N SER A 108 -0.87 -2.96 -7.29
CA SER A 108 -0.30 -1.77 -6.65
C SER A 108 -1.18 -0.56 -6.96
N PHE A 109 -2.01 -0.16 -5.99
CA PHE A 109 -2.72 1.11 -6.02
C PHE A 109 -1.91 2.15 -5.25
N ILE A 110 -1.82 3.35 -5.81
CA ILE A 110 -1.14 4.46 -5.17
C ILE A 110 -2.12 5.62 -5.13
N PHE A 111 -2.29 6.16 -3.93
CA PHE A 111 -3.20 7.24 -3.63
C PHE A 111 -2.42 8.44 -3.16
N LEU A 112 -2.82 9.61 -3.65
CA LEU A 112 -2.49 10.91 -3.08
C LEU A 112 -3.76 11.41 -2.40
N MET A 113 -3.66 11.86 -1.16
CA MET A 113 -4.82 12.35 -0.42
C MET A 113 -4.50 13.68 0.25
N ASN A 114 -5.41 14.64 0.11
CA ASN A 114 -5.44 15.83 0.96
C ASN A 114 -5.95 15.41 2.35
N VAL A 115 -5.13 15.56 3.38
CA VAL A 115 -5.41 15.06 4.73
C VAL A 115 -6.47 15.87 5.47
N HIS A 116 -6.77 17.08 5.00
CA HIS A 116 -7.78 17.96 5.60
C HIS A 116 -9.16 17.76 4.97
N THR A 117 -9.22 17.62 3.64
CA THR A 117 -10.50 17.53 2.91
C THR A 117 -10.91 16.11 2.54
N GLY A 118 -9.98 15.15 2.56
CA GLY A 118 -10.21 13.80 2.06
C GLY A 118 -10.22 13.69 0.53
N ALA A 119 -10.01 14.80 -0.19
CA ALA A 119 -9.86 14.76 -1.65
C ALA A 119 -8.73 13.79 -2.01
N THR A 120 -9.05 12.81 -2.85
CA THR A 120 -8.16 11.68 -3.13
C THR A 120 -7.97 11.53 -4.63
N TRP A 121 -6.73 11.26 -5.03
CA TRP A 121 -6.36 10.94 -6.40
C TRP A 121 -5.74 9.55 -6.45
N THR A 122 -5.95 8.87 -7.57
CA THR A 122 -5.26 7.62 -7.91
C THR A 122 -4.33 7.83 -9.10
N LEU A 123 -3.31 6.98 -9.21
CA LEU A 123 -2.44 6.97 -10.37
C LEU A 123 -3.17 6.41 -11.59
N GLY A 124 -3.60 7.30 -12.48
CA GLY A 124 -4.26 6.97 -13.73
C GLY A 124 -3.32 6.93 -14.93
N ARG A 125 -3.85 6.50 -16.08
CA ARG A 125 -3.15 6.60 -17.37
C ARG A 125 -3.17 8.06 -17.83
N GLY A 126 -1.99 8.64 -18.05
CA GLY A 126 -1.86 9.99 -18.58
C GLY A 126 -2.02 10.06 -20.12
N GLY A 127 -1.81 11.25 -20.68
CA GLY A 127 -1.92 11.50 -22.12
C GLY A 127 -0.75 10.95 -22.96
N VAL A 128 -0.78 11.21 -24.27
CA VAL A 128 0.16 10.68 -25.28
C VAL A 128 1.64 10.87 -24.91
N ASN A 129 1.98 11.93 -24.17
CA ASN A 129 3.36 12.28 -23.80
C ASN A 129 3.70 12.07 -22.31
N LYS A 130 2.74 11.61 -21.50
CA LYS A 130 2.92 11.38 -20.06
C LYS A 130 2.22 10.07 -19.69
N PRO A 131 2.96 9.00 -19.38
CA PRO A 131 2.34 7.68 -19.18
C PRO A 131 1.38 7.66 -17.97
N TYR A 132 1.59 8.53 -16.98
CA TYR A 132 0.83 8.58 -15.75
C TYR A 132 0.44 10.01 -15.37
N ALA A 133 -0.74 10.14 -14.75
CA ALA A 133 -1.24 11.37 -14.14
C ALA A 133 -2.03 11.03 -12.88
N TRP A 134 -2.18 12.00 -11.97
CA TRP A 134 -3.03 11.85 -10.79
C TRP A 134 -4.47 12.22 -11.15
N GLU A 135 -5.35 11.22 -11.14
CA GLU A 135 -6.76 11.37 -11.50
C GLU A 135 -7.62 11.38 -10.22
N PRO A 136 -8.58 12.30 -10.12
CA PRO A 136 -9.43 12.42 -8.95
C PRO A 136 -10.33 11.19 -8.81
N ILE A 137 -10.48 10.70 -7.58
CA ILE A 137 -11.52 9.72 -7.23
C ILE A 137 -12.74 10.52 -6.82
N VAL A 138 -13.72 10.60 -7.71
CA VAL A 138 -15.01 11.25 -7.42
C VAL A 138 -15.98 10.24 -6.82
N ASP A 139 -16.63 10.64 -5.73
CA ASP A 139 -17.65 9.83 -5.09
C ASP A 139 -18.95 9.88 -5.93
N ILE A 140 -19.40 8.73 -6.41
CA ILE A 140 -20.51 8.61 -7.38
C ILE A 140 -21.86 8.92 -6.71
N GLN A 141 -21.89 9.03 -5.39
CA GLN A 141 -23.11 9.23 -4.59
C GLN A 141 -23.72 10.65 -4.73
N ASN A 142 -22.98 11.65 -5.21
CA ASN A 142 -23.42 13.06 -5.26
C ASN A 142 -23.72 13.63 -6.66
N ILE A 143 -24.00 12.79 -7.66
CA ILE A 143 -24.24 13.26 -9.05
C ILE A 143 -25.70 13.76 -9.25
N ASN A 144 -26.57 13.67 -8.24
CA ASN A 144 -28.02 13.93 -8.38
C ASN A 144 -28.61 14.97 -7.41
N GLU A 145 -27.81 15.84 -6.77
CA GLU A 145 -28.34 16.98 -5.98
C GLU A 145 -28.19 18.31 -6.73
#